data_AF-A0A538CP96-F1
#
_entry.id   AF-A0A538CP96-F1
#
_cell.length_a   1.000
_cell.length_b   1.000
_cell.length_c   1.000
_cell.angle_alpha   90.00
_cell.angle_beta   90.00
_cell.angle_gamma   90.00
#
_symmetry.space_group_name_H-M   'P 1'
#
loop_
_entity.id
_entity.type
_entity.pdbx_description
1 polymer ?
#
loop_
_entity_poly.entity_id
_entity_poly.type
_entity_poly.pdbx_seq_one_letter_code
_entity_poly.pdbx_strand_id
1 'polypeptide(L)'
;MRLVLVRHAEAAPGDPDELRALTPEGHEQARRLGEQLRADGVVPHTVLSSPLLRARQTAADLGFGDPEALDALAPGATAEDVRTAIHGRGETVVIVGHQPDCGRITASLRGGEEPSFPPAGAQIIDL
;
A
#
# COMPACT_ATOMS: atom_id res chain seq x y z
N MET A 1 6.46 -10.55 12.39
CA MET A 1 5.37 -10.20 11.46
C MET A 1 5.98 -9.56 10.21
N ARG A 2 5.35 -9.66 9.05
CA ARG A 2 5.82 -9.09 7.77
C ARG A 2 4.81 -8.09 7.22
N LEU A 3 5.23 -6.85 7.05
CA LEU A 3 4.45 -5.79 6.43
C LEU A 3 4.93 -5.56 4.99
N VAL A 4 4.04 -5.63 4.01
CA VAL A 4 4.30 -5.17 2.65
C VAL A 4 3.62 -3.81 2.47
N LEU A 5 4.41 -2.74 2.53
CA LEU A 5 3.92 -1.38 2.33
C LEU A 5 4.05 -1.00 0.86
N VAL A 6 2.96 -0.57 0.25
CA VAL A 6 2.83 -0.26 -1.18
C VAL A 6 2.33 1.17 -1.34
N ARG A 7 2.95 1.94 -2.24
CA ARG A 7 2.35 3.19 -2.72
C ARG A 7 1.33 2.86 -3.81
N HIS A 8 0.18 3.53 -3.80
CA HIS A 8 -0.79 3.41 -4.90
C HIS A 8 -0.12 3.58 -6.29
N ALA A 9 -0.67 2.90 -7.29
CA ALA A 9 -0.21 2.97 -8.67
C ALA A 9 -0.56 4.31 -9.34
N GLU A 10 -0.15 4.50 -10.59
CA GLU A 10 -0.39 5.74 -11.31
C GLU A 10 -1.88 6.10 -11.37
N ALA A 11 -2.21 7.34 -10.99
CA ALA A 11 -3.57 7.85 -10.98
C ALA A 11 -3.69 9.11 -11.83
N ALA A 12 -4.79 9.19 -12.58
CA ALA A 12 -5.12 10.35 -13.40
C ALA A 12 -5.25 11.61 -12.52
N PRO A 13 -5.01 12.82 -13.06
CA PRO A 13 -5.44 14.04 -12.40
C PRO A 13 -6.97 14.04 -12.26
N GLY A 14 -7.48 14.73 -11.25
CA GLY A 14 -8.93 14.80 -11.00
C GLY A 14 -9.24 15.61 -9.75
N ASP A 15 -10.48 16.08 -9.68
CA ASP A 15 -11.01 16.86 -8.57
C ASP A 15 -12.43 16.34 -8.25
N PRO A 16 -12.75 16.04 -6.98
CA PRO A 16 -11.87 16.12 -5.81
C PRO A 16 -10.75 15.06 -5.84
N ASP A 17 -9.61 15.33 -5.17
CA ASP A 17 -8.42 14.45 -5.19
C ASP A 17 -8.73 13.01 -4.78
N GLU A 18 -9.65 12.84 -3.83
CA GLU A 18 -10.05 11.53 -3.30
C GLU A 18 -10.71 10.60 -4.33
N LEU A 19 -11.31 11.17 -5.38
CA LEU A 19 -11.98 10.45 -6.46
C LEU A 19 -11.08 10.23 -7.69
N ARG A 20 -9.81 10.60 -7.61
CA ARG A 20 -8.84 10.29 -8.67
C ARG A 20 -8.70 8.78 -8.82
N ALA A 21 -9.04 8.28 -10.00
CA ALA A 21 -8.91 6.88 -10.37
C ALA A 21 -7.50 6.57 -10.92
N LEU A 22 -7.13 5.30 -10.88
CA LEU A 22 -5.97 4.80 -11.59
C LEU A 22 -6.08 5.05 -13.10
N THR A 23 -4.93 5.27 -13.74
CA THR A 23 -4.85 5.22 -15.20
C THR A 23 -4.89 3.76 -15.66
N PRO A 24 -5.15 3.47 -16.96
CA PRO A 24 -5.00 2.12 -17.49
C PRO A 24 -3.61 1.51 -17.23
N GLU A 25 -2.57 2.34 -17.29
CA GLU A 25 -1.20 1.93 -16.93
C GLU A 25 -1.09 1.67 -15.42
N GLY A 26 -1.69 2.49 -14.57
CA GLY A 26 -1.72 2.27 -13.12
C GLY A 26 -2.37 0.94 -12.72
N HIS A 27 -3.47 0.57 -13.38
CA HIS A 27 -4.08 -0.75 -13.19
C HIS A 27 -3.11 -1.88 -13.56
N GLU A 28 -2.39 -1.75 -14.67
CA GLU A 28 -1.41 -2.75 -15.11
C GLU A 28 -0.19 -2.81 -14.18
N GLN A 29 0.31 -1.67 -13.71
CA GLN A 29 1.38 -1.58 -12.69
C GLN A 29 1.00 -2.34 -11.42
N ALA A 30 -0.23 -2.15 -10.93
CA ALA A 30 -0.72 -2.82 -9.73
C ALA A 30 -0.81 -4.35 -9.92
N ARG A 31 -1.32 -4.81 -11.07
CA ARG A 31 -1.36 -6.25 -11.38
C ARG A 31 0.02 -6.87 -11.43
N ARG A 32 0.96 -6.25 -12.15
CA ARG A 32 2.36 -6.70 -12.24
C ARG A 32 3.03 -6.75 -10.87
N LEU A 33 2.81 -5.74 -10.03
CA LEU A 33 3.31 -5.75 -8.66
C LEU A 33 2.73 -6.93 -7.87
N GLY A 34 1.43 -7.18 -7.99
CA GLY A 34 0.79 -8.33 -7.36
C GLY A 34 1.39 -9.66 -7.81
N GLU A 35 1.61 -9.85 -9.11
CA GLU A 35 2.25 -11.04 -9.67
C GLU A 35 3.68 -11.21 -9.15
N GLN A 36 4.45 -10.13 -9.13
CA GLN A 36 5.82 -10.12 -8.60
C GLN A 36 5.84 -10.49 -7.12
N LEU A 37 5.00 -9.88 -6.29
CA LEU A 37 4.92 -10.19 -4.86
C LEU A 37 4.56 -11.67 -4.62
N ARG A 38 3.68 -12.27 -5.43
CA ARG A 38 3.39 -13.72 -5.36
C ARG A 38 4.60 -14.56 -5.73
N ALA A 39 5.32 -14.19 -6.79
CA ALA A 39 6.53 -14.88 -7.21
C ALA A 39 7.62 -14.82 -6.12
N ASP A 40 7.68 -13.71 -5.37
CA ASP A 40 8.55 -13.50 -4.22
C ASP A 40 8.05 -14.22 -2.94
N GLY A 41 6.95 -14.99 -3.03
CA GLY A 41 6.41 -15.81 -1.94
C GLY A 41 5.54 -15.04 -0.95
N VAL A 42 5.07 -13.84 -1.28
CA VAL A 42 4.14 -13.08 -0.43
C VAL A 42 2.75 -13.74 -0.49
N VAL A 43 2.30 -14.20 0.67
CA VAL A 43 0.94 -14.70 0.90
C VAL A 43 0.34 -13.89 2.06
N PRO A 44 -0.42 -12.83 1.78
CA PRO A 44 -0.97 -11.98 2.82
C PRO A 44 -2.16 -12.65 3.51
N HIS A 45 -2.25 -12.45 4.82
CA HIS A 45 -3.42 -12.79 5.61
C HIS A 45 -4.49 -11.70 5.49
N THR A 46 -4.05 -10.44 5.38
CA THR A 46 -4.92 -9.29 5.22
C THR A 46 -4.34 -8.30 4.21
N VAL A 47 -5.22 -7.68 3.41
CA VAL A 47 -4.90 -6.56 2.52
C VAL A 47 -5.68 -5.35 3.01
N LEU A 48 -4.96 -4.26 3.31
CA LEU A 48 -5.53 -3.00 3.76
C LEU A 48 -5.22 -1.90 2.75
N SER A 49 -6.10 -0.91 2.65
CA SER A 49 -5.84 0.28 1.84
C SER A 49 -6.29 1.56 2.54
N SER A 50 -5.70 2.67 2.12
CA SER A 50 -6.31 3.99 2.25
C SER A 50 -7.73 4.02 1.66
N PRO A 51 -8.64 4.89 2.14
CA PRO A 51 -10.00 4.99 1.58
C PRO A 51 -10.05 5.66 0.20
N LEU A 52 -8.99 6.39 -0.20
CA LEU A 52 -8.95 7.09 -1.49
C LEU A 52 -8.99 6.12 -2.66
N LEU A 53 -9.71 6.49 -3.73
CA LEU A 53 -10.08 5.58 -4.81
C LEU A 53 -8.87 4.88 -5.45
N ARG A 54 -7.82 5.63 -5.80
CA ARG A 54 -6.57 5.10 -6.36
C ARG A 54 -5.90 4.02 -5.51
N ALA A 55 -5.94 4.14 -4.18
CA ALA A 55 -5.33 3.16 -3.29
C ALA A 55 -6.19 1.89 -3.20
N ARG A 56 -7.52 2.04 -3.12
CA ARG A 56 -8.47 0.92 -3.15
C ARG A 56 -8.38 0.13 -4.45
N GLN A 57 -8.33 0.82 -5.59
CA GLN A 57 -8.16 0.20 -6.90
C GLN A 57 -6.83 -0.55 -7.00
N THR A 58 -5.73 0.08 -6.57
CA THR A 58 -4.41 -0.58 -6.55
C THR A 58 -4.47 -1.85 -5.69
N ALA A 59 -5.05 -1.78 -4.48
CA ALA A 59 -5.14 -2.92 -3.57
C ALA A 59 -5.96 -4.08 -4.16
N ALA A 60 -7.05 -3.77 -4.86
CA ALA A 60 -7.87 -4.76 -5.56
C ALA A 60 -7.08 -5.41 -6.72
N ASP A 61 -6.37 -4.60 -7.52
CA ASP A 61 -5.60 -5.08 -8.67
C ASP A 61 -4.36 -5.90 -8.30
N LEU A 62 -3.84 -5.79 -7.06
CA LEU A 62 -2.82 -6.73 -6.57
C LEU A 62 -3.33 -8.18 -6.62
N GLY A 63 -4.66 -8.38 -6.51
CA GLY A 63 -5.34 -9.67 -6.65
C GLY A 63 -5.21 -10.60 -5.44
N PHE A 64 -4.85 -10.07 -4.28
CA PHE A 64 -4.63 -10.87 -3.06
C PHE A 64 -5.92 -11.18 -2.28
N GLY A 65 -7.09 -10.85 -2.84
CA GLY A 65 -8.40 -10.97 -2.20
C GLY A 65 -9.09 -9.62 -2.10
N ASP A 66 -10.08 -9.52 -1.21
CA ASP A 66 -10.85 -8.30 -1.01
C ASP A 66 -10.16 -7.37 -0.01
N PRO A 67 -9.73 -6.16 -0.42
CA PRO A 67 -9.06 -5.23 0.47
C PRO A 67 -10.03 -4.51 1.41
N GLU A 68 -9.62 -4.33 2.66
CA GLU A 68 -10.32 -3.51 3.65
C GLU A 68 -9.80 -2.07 3.62
N ALA A 69 -10.70 -1.10 3.45
CA ALA A 69 -10.34 0.32 3.48
C ALA A 69 -10.37 0.85 4.92
N LEU A 70 -9.31 1.53 5.35
CA LEU A 70 -9.18 2.12 6.68
C LEU A 70 -8.85 3.60 6.61
N ASP A 71 -9.63 4.45 7.26
CA ASP A 71 -9.40 5.90 7.30
C ASP A 71 -8.05 6.27 7.93
N ALA A 72 -7.54 5.46 8.86
CA ALA A 72 -6.21 5.62 9.45
C ALA A 72 -5.06 5.51 8.42
N LEU A 73 -5.34 5.02 7.21
CA LEU A 73 -4.38 4.92 6.11
C LEU A 73 -4.60 6.02 5.04
N ALA A 74 -5.44 7.03 5.33
CA ALA A 74 -5.53 8.24 4.52
C ALA A 74 -4.18 9.00 4.45
N PRO A 75 -3.99 9.92 3.47
CA PRO A 75 -2.81 10.78 3.45
C PRO A 75 -2.57 11.47 4.81
N GLY A 76 -1.33 11.40 5.30
CA GLY A 76 -0.95 11.82 6.64
C GLY A 76 -0.77 10.68 7.65
N ALA A 77 -0.95 9.41 7.23
CA ALA A 77 -0.75 8.24 8.08
C ALA A 77 0.68 8.15 8.64
N THR A 78 0.79 7.71 9.88
CA THR A 78 2.07 7.56 10.61
C THR A 78 2.47 6.09 10.76
N ALA A 79 3.69 5.86 11.24
CA ALA A 79 4.15 4.51 11.58
C ALA A 79 3.34 3.88 12.73
N GLU A 80 2.82 4.70 13.66
CA GLU A 80 1.95 4.24 14.75
C GLU A 80 0.58 3.81 14.21
N ASP A 81 0.00 4.58 13.28
CA ASP A 81 -1.26 4.22 12.62
C ASP A 81 -1.13 2.86 11.91
N VAL A 82 -0.01 2.65 11.20
CA VAL A 82 0.29 1.36 10.56
C VAL A 82 0.45 0.23 11.57
N ARG A 83 1.17 0.44 12.68
CA ARG A 83 1.32 -0.58 13.74
C ARG A 83 -0.02 -0.97 14.35
N THR A 84 -0.88 0.01 14.61
CA THR A 84 -2.24 -0.21 15.09
C THR A 84 -3.07 -0.95 14.04
N ALA A 85 -2.99 -0.53 12.77
CA ALA A 85 -3.77 -1.11 11.69
C ALA A 85 -3.46 -2.60 11.46
N ILE A 86 -2.20 -3.04 11.61
CA ILE A 86 -1.81 -4.44 11.38
C ILE A 86 -1.96 -5.35 12.61
N HIS A 87 -2.23 -4.78 13.79
CA HIS A 87 -2.30 -5.56 15.02
C HIS A 87 -3.40 -6.63 14.94
N GLY A 88 -3.04 -7.91 15.18
CA GLY A 88 -3.98 -9.02 15.17
C GLY A 88 -4.43 -9.48 13.77
N ARG A 89 -3.81 -9.01 12.69
CA ARG A 89 -4.21 -9.29 11.30
C ARG A 89 -3.44 -10.41 10.59
N GLY A 90 -2.74 -11.24 11.37
CA GLY A 90 -1.94 -12.37 10.89
C GLY A 90 -0.48 -12.01 10.61
N GLU A 91 0.29 -12.99 10.13
CA GLU A 91 1.75 -12.87 10.02
C GLU A 91 2.22 -11.99 8.86
N THR A 92 1.42 -11.86 7.80
CA THR A 92 1.76 -11.07 6.61
C THR A 92 0.60 -10.14 6.28
N VAL A 93 0.85 -8.83 6.25
CA VAL A 93 -0.17 -7.82 5.92
C VAL A 93 0.34 -6.96 4.77
N VAL A 94 -0.51 -6.73 3.76
CA VAL A 94 -0.25 -5.77 2.69
C VAL A 94 -1.00 -4.48 3.00
N ILE A 95 -0.35 -3.34 2.88
CA ILE A 95 -0.95 -2.00 3.02
C ILE A 95 -0.71 -1.20 1.74
N VAL A 96 -1.75 -0.60 1.19
CA VAL A 96 -1.65 0.37 0.09
C VAL A 96 -1.95 1.79 0.58
N GLY A 97 -0.96 2.69 0.47
CA GLY A 97 -1.00 4.06 0.94
C GLY A 97 -0.46 5.09 -0.07
N HIS A 98 0.07 6.20 0.43
CA HIS A 98 0.43 7.39 -0.35
C HIS A 98 1.86 7.87 -0.08
N GLN A 99 2.35 8.74 -0.96
CA GLN A 99 3.53 9.55 -0.67
C GLN A 99 3.10 10.89 -0.05
N PRO A 100 3.91 11.47 0.86
CA PRO A 100 5.23 11.00 1.32
C PRO A 100 5.20 9.89 2.40
N ASP A 101 4.01 9.52 2.87
CA ASP A 101 3.84 8.68 4.06
C ASP A 101 4.56 7.33 3.97
N CYS A 102 4.51 6.63 2.83
CA CYS A 102 5.19 5.33 2.72
C CYS A 102 6.71 5.41 2.96
N GLY A 103 7.35 6.50 2.51
CA GLY A 103 8.79 6.72 2.71
C GLY A 103 9.09 6.92 4.20
N ARG A 104 8.36 7.87 4.82
CA ARG A 104 8.46 8.20 6.25
C ARG A 104 8.18 7.02 7.16
N ILE A 105 7.11 6.28 6.89
CA ILE A 105 6.72 5.08 7.64
C ILE A 105 7.83 4.03 7.54
N THR A 106 8.35 3.77 6.34
CA THR A 106 9.42 2.77 6.16
C THR A 106 10.69 3.17 6.93
N ALA A 107 11.11 4.43 6.84
CA ALA A 107 12.25 4.96 7.59
C ALA A 107 12.04 4.87 9.10
N SER A 108 10.85 5.21 9.59
CA SER A 108 10.51 5.12 11.01
C SER A 108 10.49 3.67 11.53
N LEU A 109 10.02 2.71 10.73
CA LEU A 109 9.91 1.31 11.14
C LEU A 109 11.24 0.54 11.03
N ARG A 110 12.02 0.78 9.97
CA ARG A 110 13.32 0.09 9.75
C ARG A 110 14.52 0.81 10.37
N GLY A 111 14.39 2.11 10.63
CA GLY A 111 15.53 3.00 10.86
C GLY A 111 16.26 3.34 9.55
N GLY A 112 16.78 4.56 9.46
CA GLY A 112 17.55 5.03 8.30
C GLY A 112 16.82 6.09 7.47
N GLU A 113 17.20 6.20 6.19
CA GLU A 113 16.66 7.19 5.26
C GLU A 113 15.33 6.74 4.64
N GLU A 114 14.55 7.71 4.14
CA GLU A 114 13.32 7.42 3.40
C GLU A 114 13.64 6.76 2.05
N PRO A 115 13.19 5.51 1.81
CA PRO A 115 13.40 4.87 0.53
C PRO A 115 12.46 5.47 -0.53
N SER A 116 12.84 5.30 -1.80
CA SER A 116 11.98 5.68 -2.92
C SER A 116 10.76 4.77 -3.04
N PHE A 117 9.62 5.40 -3.32
CA PHE A 117 8.38 4.74 -3.69
C PHE A 117 7.86 5.38 -4.99
N PRO A 118 8.25 4.87 -6.17
CA PRO A 118 7.53 5.19 -7.40
C PRO A 118 6.06 4.71 -7.29
N PRO A 119 5.15 5.12 -8.19
CA PRO A 119 3.83 4.50 -8.29
C PRO A 119 3.97 2.97 -8.38
N ALA A 120 3.14 2.23 -7.63
CA ALA A 120 3.27 0.78 -7.45
C ALA A 120 4.66 0.31 -6.93
N GLY A 121 5.38 1.18 -6.22
CA GLY A 121 6.56 0.80 -5.45
C GLY A 121 6.18 0.15 -4.13
N ALA A 122 6.95 -0.84 -3.69
CA ALA A 122 6.70 -1.59 -2.46
C ALA A 122 7.98 -1.80 -1.63
N GLN A 123 7.80 -1.96 -0.31
CA GLN A 123 8.84 -2.36 0.64
C GLN A 123 8.32 -3.46 1.57
N ILE A 124 9.12 -4.51 1.79
CA ILE A 124 8.78 -5.63 2.69
C ILE A 124 9.50 -5.45 4.03
N ILE A 125 8.81 -5.01 5.07
CA ILE A 125 9.36 -4.71 6.39
C ILE A 125 9.07 -5.87 7.34
N ASP A 126 10.11 -6.50 7.89
CA ASP A 126 9.95 -7.46 8.98
C ASP A 126 9.89 -6.69 10.32
N LEU A 127 8.83 -6.93 11.10
CA LEU A 127 8.49 -6.29 12.37
C LEU A 127 8.52 -7.27 13.55
#